data_AF-A0A959E980-F1
#
_entry.id   AF-A0A959E980-F1
#
_cell.length_a   1.000
_cell.length_b   1.000
_cell.length_c   1.000
_cell.angle_alpha   90.00
_cell.angle_beta   90.00
_cell.angle_gamma   90.00
#
_symmetry.space_group_name_H-M   'P 1'
#
loop_
_entity.id
_entity.type
_entity.pdbx_description
1 polymer ?
#
loop_
_entity_poly.entity_id
_entity_poly.type
_entity_poly.pdbx_seq_one_letter_code
_entity_poly.pdbx_strand_id
1 'polypeptide(L)'
;MKTHTDYLQKLQDWMELRNYSKATISAYSCGLKQFLEWREAEGFSGPFSQEEARRYLLSRYRSGKKWQTVNGDYSAMRKFYEHVLGQEWDVEHLPRPRKERSL
;
A
#
# COMPACT_ATOMS: atom_id res chain seq x y z
N MET A 1 1.84 19.82 -7.67
CA MET A 1 2.00 18.63 -6.81
C MET A 1 0.88 17.67 -7.12
N LYS A 2 1.15 16.39 -7.36
CA LYS A 2 0.09 15.37 -7.45
C LYS A 2 -0.50 15.23 -6.04
N THR A 3 -1.80 15.49 -5.88
CA THR A 3 -2.50 15.37 -4.60
C THR A 3 -2.79 13.89 -4.31
N HIS A 4 -3.05 13.54 -3.04
CA HIS A 4 -3.41 12.16 -2.66
C HIS A 4 -4.53 11.57 -3.53
N THR A 5 -5.47 12.42 -3.95
CA THR A 5 -6.58 12.07 -4.85
C THR A 5 -6.11 11.56 -6.22
N ASP A 6 -5.05 12.13 -6.81
CA ASP A 6 -4.54 11.70 -8.13
C ASP A 6 -3.97 10.28 -8.09
N TYR A 7 -3.24 9.94 -7.03
CA TYR A 7 -2.69 8.58 -6.87
C TYR A 7 -3.78 7.54 -6.58
N LEU A 8 -4.79 7.92 -5.80
CA LEU A 8 -5.94 7.05 -5.53
C LEU A 8 -6.75 6.77 -6.79
N GLN A 9 -6.97 7.78 -7.64
CA GLN A 9 -7.71 7.58 -8.89
C GLN A 9 -6.94 6.66 -9.84
N LYS A 10 -5.63 6.87 -10.00
CA LYS A 10 -4.78 6.01 -10.85
C LYS A 10 -4.77 4.56 -10.43
N LEU A 11 -4.74 4.29 -9.12
CA LEU A 11 -4.83 2.92 -8.62
C LEU A 11 -6.20 2.31 -8.93
N GLN A 12 -7.28 3.07 -8.70
CA GLN A 12 -8.64 2.63 -9.00
C GLN A 12 -8.81 2.31 -10.49
N ASP A 13 -8.46 3.24 -11.37
CA ASP A 13 -8.56 3.07 -12.83
C ASP A 13 -7.79 1.83 -13.30
N TRP A 14 -6.56 1.67 -12.84
CA TRP A 14 -5.75 0.49 -13.18
C TRP A 14 -6.40 -0.81 -12.71
N MET A 15 -6.98 -0.82 -11.51
CA MET A 15 -7.69 -2.00 -10.99
C MET A 15 -9.00 -2.28 -11.72
N GLU A 16 -9.75 -1.26 -12.12
CA GLU A 16 -10.96 -1.38 -12.93
C GLU A 16 -10.65 -1.99 -14.30
N LEU A 17 -9.60 -1.50 -14.98
CA LEU A 17 -9.12 -2.05 -16.26
C LEU A 17 -8.68 -3.52 -16.15
N ARG A 18 -8.25 -3.94 -14.96
CA ARG A 18 -7.88 -5.32 -14.64
C ARG A 18 -9.05 -6.16 -14.13
N ASN A 19 -10.27 -5.63 -14.17
CA ASN A 19 -11.51 -6.29 -13.78
C ASN A 19 -11.51 -6.77 -12.31
N TYR A 20 -10.89 -6.00 -11.41
CA TYR A 20 -11.00 -6.26 -9.98
C TYR A 20 -12.42 -5.97 -9.48
N SER A 21 -12.87 -6.70 -8.46
CA SER A 21 -14.16 -6.43 -7.84
C SER A 21 -14.18 -5.06 -7.15
N LYS A 22 -15.35 -4.41 -7.11
CA LYS A 22 -15.55 -3.13 -6.40
C LYS A 22 -15.09 -3.20 -4.93
N ALA A 23 -15.33 -4.33 -4.27
CA ALA A 23 -14.89 -4.55 -2.89
C ALA A 23 -13.35 -4.56 -2.79
N THR A 24 -12.65 -5.21 -3.74
CA THR A 24 -11.19 -5.23 -3.77
C THR A 24 -10.60 -3.84 -4.09
N ILE A 25 -11.20 -3.12 -5.05
CA ILE A 25 -10.81 -1.75 -5.40
C ILE A 25 -10.93 -0.85 -4.18
N SER A 26 -12.07 -0.91 -3.46
CA SER A 26 -12.31 -0.14 -2.24
C SER A 26 -11.28 -0.48 -1.15
N ALA A 27 -11.02 -1.77 -0.91
CA ALA A 27 -10.05 -2.19 0.09
C ALA A 27 -8.63 -1.69 -0.21
N TYR A 28 -8.17 -1.76 -1.47
CA TYR A 28 -6.83 -1.32 -1.84
C TYR A 28 -6.71 0.20 -1.88
N SER A 29 -7.75 0.90 -2.32
CA SER A 29 -7.80 2.37 -2.26
C SER A 29 -7.75 2.87 -0.82
N CYS A 30 -8.46 2.19 0.10
CA CYS A 30 -8.39 2.46 1.53
C CYS A 30 -6.97 2.21 2.09
N GLY A 31 -6.31 1.13 1.70
CA GLY A 31 -4.92 0.85 2.07
C GLY A 31 -3.96 1.94 1.58
N LEU A 32 -4.07 2.34 0.31
CA LEU A 32 -3.25 3.41 -0.26
C LEU A 32 -3.51 4.76 0.42
N LYS A 33 -4.77 5.11 0.67
CA LYS A 33 -5.13 6.36 1.36
C LYS A 33 -4.46 6.44 2.73
N GLN A 34 -4.56 5.37 3.53
CA GLN A 34 -3.94 5.32 4.86
C GLN A 34 -2.41 5.41 4.80
N PHE A 35 -1.77 4.86 3.76
CA PHE A 35 -0.33 5.02 3.57
C PHE A 35 0.04 6.48 3.26
N LEU A 36 -0.71 7.13 2.36
CA LEU A 36 -0.47 8.53 1.99
C LEU A 36 -0.65 9.47 3.19
N GLU A 37 -1.72 9.27 3.97
CA GLU A 37 -1.96 10.03 5.21
C GLU A 37 -0.86 9.78 6.26
N TRP A 38 -0.44 8.53 6.43
CA TRP A 38 0.68 8.20 7.32
C TRP A 38 1.98 8.87 6.86
N ARG A 39 2.27 8.85 5.55
CA ARG A 39 3.46 9.45 4.97
C ARG A 39 3.50 10.96 5.21
N GLU A 40 2.37 11.63 5.04
CA GLU A 40 2.22 13.06 5.33
C GLU A 40 2.42 13.35 6.82
N ALA A 41 1.84 12.54 7.71
CA ALA A 41 1.98 12.68 9.15
C ALA A 41 3.43 12.51 9.65
N GLU A 42 4.21 11.64 9.01
CA GLU A 42 5.64 11.46 9.30
C GLU A 42 6.53 12.55 8.67
N GLY A 43 5.94 13.50 7.94
CA GLY A 43 6.67 14.62 7.31
C GLY A 43 7.46 14.24 6.07
N PHE A 44 7.23 13.05 5.50
CA PHE A 44 7.90 12.65 4.26
C PHE A 44 7.43 13.49 3.08
N SER A 45 8.38 14.14 2.42
CA SER A 45 8.16 14.90 1.19
C SER A 45 9.12 14.43 0.10
N GLY A 46 8.74 14.62 -1.18
CA GLY A 46 9.54 14.15 -2.32
C GLY A 46 9.10 12.79 -2.87
N PRO A 47 9.96 12.13 -3.67
CA PRO A 47 9.66 10.86 -4.33
C PRO A 47 9.30 9.75 -3.35
N PHE A 48 8.42 8.83 -3.78
CA PHE A 48 8.08 7.65 -3.00
C PHE A 48 9.26 6.66 -3.00
N SER A 49 9.58 6.15 -1.81
CA SER A 49 10.59 5.10 -1.65
C SER A 49 10.00 3.85 -0.99
N GLN A 50 10.47 2.68 -1.41
CA GLN A 50 10.01 1.41 -0.85
C GLN A 50 10.34 1.26 0.65
N GLU A 51 11.34 1.99 1.15
CA GLU A 51 11.63 2.07 2.59
C GLU A 51 10.50 2.76 3.38
N GLU A 52 9.83 3.76 2.82
CA GLU A 52 8.62 4.35 3.43
C GLU A 52 7.49 3.32 3.51
N ALA A 53 7.29 2.53 2.46
CA ALA A 53 6.31 1.44 2.46
C ALA A 53 6.66 0.37 3.52
N ARG A 54 7.95 0.06 3.69
CA ARG A 54 8.44 -0.84 4.74
C ARG A 54 8.06 -0.35 6.13
N ARG A 55 8.39 0.90 6.42
CA ARG A 55 8.14 1.55 7.70
C ARG A 55 6.65 1.62 8.00
N TYR A 56 5.84 1.95 7.00
CA TYR A 56 4.39 1.91 7.11
C TYR A 56 3.87 0.52 7.48
N LEU A 57 4.23 -0.51 6.73
CA LEU A 57 3.75 -1.88 7.02
C LEU A 57 4.17 -2.37 8.41
N LEU A 58 5.38 -1.99 8.85
CA LEU A 58 5.84 -2.26 10.21
C LEU A 58 5.05 -1.48 11.27
N SER A 59 4.71 -0.21 11.03
CA SER A 59 3.88 0.57 11.95
C SER A 59 2.48 -0.02 12.10
N ARG A 60 1.90 -0.48 10.97
CA ARG A 60 0.60 -1.17 10.92
C ARG A 60 0.64 -2.45 11.76
N TYR A 61 1.66 -3.28 11.58
CA TYR A 61 1.86 -4.48 12.37
C TYR A 61 2.02 -4.16 13.87
N ARG A 62 2.90 -3.20 14.22
CA ARG A 62 3.16 -2.78 15.61
C ARG A 62 1.92 -2.20 16.30
N SER A 63 0.99 -1.61 15.56
CA SER A 63 -0.29 -1.13 16.08
C SER A 63 -1.33 -2.24 16.34
N GLY A 64 -0.94 -3.52 16.21
CA GLY A 64 -1.80 -4.67 16.50
C GLY A 64 -2.79 -5.01 15.39
N LYS A 65 -2.59 -4.52 14.16
CA LYS A 65 -3.43 -4.93 13.03
C LYS A 65 -3.21 -6.41 12.70
N LYS A 66 -4.31 -7.11 12.44
CA LYS A 66 -4.28 -8.52 12.01
C LYS A 66 -3.44 -8.68 10.75
N TRP A 67 -2.75 -9.82 10.62
CA TRP A 67 -1.94 -10.10 9.44
C TRP A 67 -2.70 -10.02 8.11
N GLN A 68 -3.99 -10.36 8.10
CA GLN A 68 -4.81 -10.23 6.90
C GLN A 68 -4.93 -8.78 6.43
N THR A 69 -5.05 -7.84 7.36
CA THR A 69 -5.08 -6.40 7.07
C THR A 69 -3.72 -5.93 6.55
N VAL A 70 -2.63 -6.29 7.23
CA VAL A 70 -1.26 -5.91 6.80
C VAL A 70 -0.92 -6.52 5.42
N ASN A 71 -1.43 -7.71 5.11
CA ASN A 71 -1.30 -8.32 3.79
C ASN A 71 -2.10 -7.57 2.70
N GLY A 72 -3.27 -7.05 3.06
CA GLY A 72 -4.06 -6.17 2.19
C GLY A 72 -3.30 -4.87 1.89
N ASP A 73 -2.79 -4.23 2.95
CA ASP A 73 -1.97 -3.01 2.87
C ASP A 73 -0.73 -3.27 1.98
N TYR A 74 0.00 -4.37 2.21
CA TYR A 74 1.15 -4.79 1.38
C TYR A 74 0.77 -4.93 -0.09
N SER A 75 -0.36 -5.59 -0.37
CA SER A 75 -0.80 -5.85 -1.75
C SER A 75 -1.20 -4.57 -2.48
N ALA A 76 -1.77 -3.61 -1.75
CA ALA A 76 -2.07 -2.27 -2.26
C ALA A 76 -0.78 -1.50 -2.55
N MET A 77 0.19 -1.52 -1.63
CA MET A 77 1.49 -0.86 -1.81
C MET A 77 2.21 -1.42 -3.03
N ARG A 78 2.34 -2.74 -3.13
CA ARG A 78 2.99 -3.39 -4.28
C ARG A 78 2.40 -2.91 -5.61
N LYS A 79 1.07 -2.89 -5.74
CA LYS A 79 0.41 -2.42 -6.97
C LYS A 79 0.61 -0.94 -7.24
N PHE A 80 0.56 -0.12 -6.20
CA PHE A 80 0.82 1.31 -6.32
C PHE A 80 2.23 1.57 -6.86
N TYR A 81 3.25 0.94 -6.29
CA TYR A 81 4.62 1.09 -6.74
C TYR A 81 4.83 0.52 -8.15
N GLU A 82 4.39 -0.71 -8.42
CA GLU A 82 4.59 -1.37 -9.72
C GLU A 82 3.83 -0.70 -10.87
N HIS A 83 2.59 -0.27 -10.63
CA HIS A 83 1.67 0.09 -11.72
C HIS A 83 1.26 1.56 -11.75
N VAL A 84 1.32 2.27 -10.62
CA VAL A 84 1.03 3.71 -10.58
C VAL A 84 2.32 4.53 -10.65
N LEU A 85 3.38 4.07 -9.97
CA LEU A 85 4.68 4.74 -9.99
C LEU A 85 5.65 4.17 -11.03
N GLY A 86 5.41 2.95 -11.53
CA GLY A 86 6.30 2.29 -12.49
C GLY A 86 7.65 1.87 -11.89
N GLN A 87 7.68 1.65 -10.57
CA GLN A 87 8.87 1.22 -9.83
C GLN A 87 8.83 -0.30 -9.62
N GLU A 88 9.92 -1.00 -9.94
CA GLU A 88 10.03 -2.44 -9.65
C GLU A 88 9.96 -2.69 -8.15
N TRP A 89 9.15 -3.67 -7.73
CA TRP A 89 8.97 -4.00 -6.32
C TRP A 89 10.03 -4.99 -5.84
N ASP A 90 10.88 -4.54 -4.92
CA ASP A 90 11.93 -5.38 -4.34
C ASP A 90 11.38 -6.21 -3.18
N VAL A 91 11.13 -7.49 -3.47
CA VAL A 91 10.61 -8.48 -2.51
C VAL A 91 11.64 -8.84 -1.42
N GLU A 92 12.94 -8.73 -1.70
CA GLU A 92 13.98 -9.04 -0.72
C GLU A 92 14.06 -7.94 0.36
N HIS A 93 13.87 -6.68 -0.03
CA HIS A 93 13.77 -5.56 0.90
C HIS A 93 12.45 -5.51 1.68
N LEU A 94 11.36 -6.01 1.08
CA LEU A 94 10.01 -5.99 1.65
C LEU A 94 9.44 -7.40 1.81
N PRO A 95 9.84 -8.13 2.88
CA PRO A 95 9.33 -9.48 3.10
C PRO A 95 7.82 -9.45 3.28
N ARG A 96 7.13 -10.34 2.56
CA ARG A 96 5.68 -10.46 2.68
C ARG A 96 5.31 -10.89 4.11
N PRO A 97 4.34 -10.22 4.75
CA PRO A 97 3.78 -10.65 6.02
C PRO A 97 3.30 -12.12 6.00
N ARG A 98 3.86 -12.99 6.85
CA ARG A 98 3.42 -14.40 6.94
C ARG A 98 2.08 -14.51 7.66
N LYS A 99 1.36 -15.63 7.46
CA LYS A 99 0.14 -15.92 8.23
C LYS A 99 0.49 -16.00 9.73
N GLU A 100 -0.45 -15.52 10.55
CA GLU A 100 -0.47 -15.77 12.00
C GLU A 100 -0.30 -17.28 12.22
N ARG A 101 0.64 -17.68 13.09
CA ARG A 101 0.63 -19.04 13.62
C ARG A 101 -0.62 -19.14 14.48
N SER A 102 -1.64 -19.84 13.97
CA SER A 102 -2.72 -20.32 14.80
C SER A 102 -2.10 -21.25 15.85
N LEU A 103 -2.20 -20.88 17.13
CA LEU A 103 -1.92 -21.78 18.25
C LEU A 103 -2.98 -22.88 18.28
#